data_AF-A0AAV0NK44-F1
#
_entry.id   AF-A0AAV0NK44-F1
#
_cell.length_a   1.000
_cell.length_b   1.000
_cell.length_c   1.000
_cell.angle_alpha   90.00
_cell.angle_beta   90.00
_cell.angle_gamma   90.00
#
_symmetry.space_group_name_H-M   'P 1'
#
loop_
_entity.id
_entity.type
_entity.pdbx_description
1 polymer ?
#
loop_
_entity_poly.entity_id
_entity_poly.type
_entity_poly.pdbx_seq_one_letter_code
_entity_poly.pdbx_strand_id
1 'polypeptide(L)'
;MVDTIMARRFRQFKYRCHQHYKNETDKVKARENPIEEVNIDDWKLLCDHFDSVQFKKRSDINVDNRSQVLYPHTTGAKSLSQRIFELNEKEKTANSEQTNDGVEPSNGEQQNDS
;
A
#
# COMPACT_ATOMS: atom_id res chain seq x y z
N MET A 1 17.67 -23.91 -6.78
CA MET A 1 16.31 -23.57 -7.26
C MET A 1 15.21 -24.13 -6.36
N VAL A 2 15.40 -25.30 -5.72
CA VAL A 2 14.44 -25.85 -4.75
C VAL A 2 14.36 -25.00 -3.46
N ASP A 3 15.50 -24.51 -2.96
CA ASP A 3 15.55 -23.70 -1.73
C ASP A 3 14.79 -22.38 -1.84
N THR A 4 14.76 -21.77 -3.03
CA THR A 4 14.04 -20.50 -3.26
C THR A 4 12.53 -20.71 -3.26
N ILE A 5 12.05 -21.86 -3.74
CA ILE A 5 10.64 -22.23 -3.74
C ILE A 5 10.18 -22.52 -2.30
N MET A 6 10.96 -23.31 -1.55
CA MET A 6 10.63 -23.62 -0.16
C MET A 6 10.65 -22.36 0.72
N ALA A 7 11.66 -21.50 0.55
CA ALA A 7 11.71 -20.23 1.27
C ALA A 7 10.53 -19.32 0.92
N ARG A 8 10.07 -19.30 -0.35
CA ARG A 8 8.88 -18.55 -0.75
C ARG A 8 7.61 -19.09 -0.10
N ARG A 9 7.42 -20.42 -0.13
CA ARG A 9 6.27 -21.09 0.51
C ARG A 9 6.23 -20.80 2.01
N PHE A 10 7.39 -20.88 2.67
CA PHE A 10 7.50 -20.57 4.10
C PHE A 10 7.16 -19.10 4.41
N ARG A 11 7.63 -18.13 3.59
CA ARG A 11 7.24 -16.72 3.73
C ARG A 11 5.73 -16.52 3.58
N GLN A 12 5.11 -17.18 2.60
CA GLN A 12 3.66 -17.11 2.38
C GLN A 12 2.89 -17.74 3.54
N PHE A 13 3.36 -18.88 4.05
CA PHE A 13 2.81 -19.52 5.25
C PHE A 13 2.86 -18.58 6.46
N LYS A 14 4.02 -17.98 6.77
CA LYS A 14 4.14 -17.00 7.86
C LYS A 14 3.24 -15.78 7.66
N TYR A 15 3.08 -15.32 6.42
CA TYR A 15 2.17 -14.22 6.10
C TYR A 15 0.71 -14.59 6.41
N ARG A 16 0.23 -15.78 6.01
CA ARG A 16 -1.11 -16.27 6.35
C ARG A 16 -1.33 -16.32 7.87
N CYS A 17 -0.35 -16.87 8.60
CA CYS A 17 -0.36 -16.93 10.06
C CYS A 17 -0.49 -15.54 10.69
N HIS A 18 0.31 -14.58 10.22
CA HIS A 18 0.28 -13.21 10.74
C HIS A 18 -1.04 -12.49 10.43
N GLN A 19 -1.65 -12.72 9.26
CA GLN A 19 -2.97 -12.16 8.94
C GLN A 19 -4.05 -12.68 9.87
N HIS A 20 -4.06 -13.99 10.13
CA HIS A 20 -4.99 -14.60 11.10
C HIS A 20 -4.81 -14.00 12.49
N TYR A 21 -3.56 -13.94 12.98
CA TYR A 21 -3.23 -13.33 14.27
C TYR A 21 -3.67 -11.86 14.37
N LYS A 22 -3.52 -11.09 13.28
CA LYS A 22 -3.86 -9.66 13.23
C LYS A 22 -5.37 -9.40 13.15
N ASN A 23 -6.14 -10.31 12.54
CA ASN A 23 -7.59 -10.14 12.38
C ASN A 23 -8.37 -10.35 13.68
N GLU A 24 -7.80 -11.12 14.61
CA GLU A 24 -8.37 -11.32 15.94
C GLU A 24 -8.21 -10.03 16.78
N THR A 25 -9.31 -9.58 17.38
CA THR A 25 -9.31 -8.34 18.18
C THR A 25 -8.57 -8.50 19.50
N ASP A 26 -8.62 -9.71 20.07
CA ASP A 26 -7.95 -10.04 21.32
C ASP A 26 -6.78 -10.99 21.07
N LYS A 27 -5.60 -10.60 21.55
CA LYS A 27 -4.36 -11.38 21.42
C LYS A 27 -4.39 -12.67 22.22
N VAL A 28 -5.10 -12.70 23.35
CA VAL A 28 -5.21 -13.91 24.17
C VAL A 28 -6.00 -14.95 23.41
N LYS A 29 -7.16 -14.56 22.89
CA LYS A 29 -7.98 -15.40 22.02
C LYS A 29 -7.25 -15.82 20.74
N ALA A 30 -6.47 -14.92 20.14
CA ALA A 30 -5.67 -15.23 18.96
C ALA A 30 -4.61 -16.31 19.23
N ARG A 31 -3.99 -16.31 20.42
CA ARG A 31 -3.01 -17.34 20.82
C ARG A 31 -3.65 -18.71 21.04
N GLU A 32 -4.92 -18.76 21.44
CA GLU A 32 -5.67 -20.00 21.65
C GLU A 32 -6.30 -20.55 20.37
N ASN A 33 -6.38 -19.74 19.31
CA ASN A 33 -7.00 -20.08 18.04
C ASN A 33 -5.96 -20.23 16.90
N PRO A 34 -5.18 -21.32 16.86
CA PRO A 34 -4.24 -21.57 15.76
C PRO A 34 -4.98 -21.81 14.44
N ILE A 35 -4.30 -21.56 13.33
CA ILE A 35 -4.76 -22.04 12.02
C ILE A 35 -4.69 -23.58 12.03
N GLU A 36 -5.72 -24.25 11.49
CA GLU A 36 -5.92 -25.71 11.51
C GLU A 36 -4.69 -26.55 11.06
N GLU A 37 -3.79 -25.97 10.27
CA GLU A 37 -2.57 -26.59 9.77
C GLU A 37 -1.36 -26.52 10.74
N VAL A 38 -1.46 -25.78 11.87
CA VAL A 38 -0.31 -25.43 12.73
C VAL A 38 -0.45 -26.03 14.12
N ASN A 39 0.62 -26.68 14.60
CA ASN A 39 0.69 -27.14 15.99
C ASN A 39 0.62 -25.95 16.96
N ILE A 40 -0.06 -26.12 18.10
CA ILE A 40 -0.21 -25.11 19.14
C ILE A 40 1.15 -24.57 19.64
N ASP A 41 2.16 -25.43 19.78
CA ASP A 41 3.47 -25.00 20.28
C ASP A 41 4.20 -24.12 19.24
N ASP A 42 4.16 -24.52 17.97
CA ASP A 42 4.69 -23.71 16.86
C ASP A 42 3.90 -22.40 16.70
N TRP A 43 2.58 -22.44 16.93
CA TRP A 43 1.72 -21.26 16.90
C TRP A 43 2.10 -20.25 17.98
N LYS A 44 2.36 -20.70 19.20
CA LYS A 44 2.83 -19.83 20.30
C LYS A 44 4.16 -19.15 19.94
N LEU A 45 5.11 -19.91 19.39
CA LEU A 45 6.39 -19.35 18.92
C LEU A 45 6.20 -18.30 17.81
N LEU A 46 5.26 -18.52 16.89
CA LEU A 46 4.90 -17.55 15.86
C LEU A 46 4.25 -16.29 16.46
N CYS A 47 3.34 -16.44 17.42
CA CYS A 47 2.72 -15.32 18.12
C CYS A 47 3.76 -14.46 18.86
N ASP A 48 4.69 -15.09 19.57
CA ASP A 48 5.80 -14.39 20.24
C ASP A 48 6.70 -13.67 19.23
N HIS A 49 6.96 -14.29 18.08
CA HIS A 49 7.70 -13.65 16.99
C HIS A 49 6.97 -12.42 16.45
N PHE A 50 5.64 -12.49 16.23
CA PHE A 50 4.85 -11.36 15.75
C PHE A 50 4.77 -10.23 16.78
N ASP A 51 4.76 -10.56 18.07
CA ASP A 51 4.77 -9.56 19.13
C ASP A 51 6.15 -8.95 19.40
N SER A 52 7.22 -9.58 18.91
CA SER A 52 8.58 -9.11 19.11
C SER A 52 8.78 -7.70 18.57
N VAL A 53 9.49 -6.86 19.34
CA VAL A 53 9.80 -5.47 18.99
C VAL A 53 10.58 -5.39 17.67
N GLN A 54 11.48 -6.35 17.45
CA GLN A 54 12.30 -6.43 16.23
C GLN A 54 11.43 -6.67 14.98
N PHE A 55 10.41 -7.53 15.08
CA PHE A 55 9.49 -7.79 13.98
C PHE A 55 8.66 -6.55 13.66
N LYS A 56 8.04 -5.94 14.68
CA LYS A 56 7.23 -4.72 14.53
C LYS A 56 8.02 -3.59 13.87
N LYS A 57 9.22 -3.29 14.41
CA LYS A 57 10.11 -2.26 13.85
C LYS A 57 10.43 -2.49 12.37
N ARG A 58 10.75 -3.74 11.98
CA ARG A 58 11.03 -4.08 10.57
C ARG A 58 9.79 -3.99 9.70
N SER A 59 8.64 -4.39 10.24
CA SER A 59 7.36 -4.31 9.54
C SER A 59 7.00 -2.86 9.25
N ASP A 60 7.09 -1.98 10.25
CA ASP A 60 6.75 -0.56 10.12
C ASP A 60 7.66 0.12 9.10
N ILE A 61 8.98 -0.07 9.19
CA ILE A 61 9.93 0.44 8.19
C ILE A 61 9.60 -0.07 6.78
N ASN A 62 9.22 -1.35 6.64
CA ASN A 62 8.89 -1.90 5.32
C ASN A 62 7.57 -1.33 4.77
N VAL A 63 6.60 -1.04 5.63
CA VAL A 63 5.35 -0.34 5.25
C VAL A 63 5.67 1.09 4.80
N ASP A 64 6.47 1.82 5.58
CA ASP A 64 6.89 3.18 5.25
C ASP A 64 7.66 3.23 3.94
N ASN A 65 8.65 2.35 3.77
CA ASN A 65 9.41 2.22 2.53
C ASN A 65 8.47 1.93 1.35
N ARG A 66 7.48 1.04 1.52
CA ARG A 66 6.49 0.73 0.48
C ARG A 66 5.58 1.91 0.17
N SER A 67 5.25 2.74 1.16
CA SER A 67 4.44 3.95 0.95
C SER A 67 5.19 5.03 0.16
N GLN A 68 6.53 5.06 0.24
CA GLN A 68 7.39 6.01 -0.47
C GLN A 68 7.75 5.58 -1.90
N VAL A 69 7.47 4.32 -2.30
CA VAL A 69 7.73 3.85 -3.66
C VAL A 69 6.72 4.48 -4.62
N LEU A 70 7.16 5.53 -5.32
CA LEU A 70 6.35 6.25 -6.32
C LEU A 70 6.03 5.41 -7.56
N TYR A 71 7.01 4.60 -8.01
CA TYR A 71 6.92 3.83 -9.24
C TYR A 71 7.25 2.36 -8.98
N PRO A 72 6.36 1.40 -9.27
CA PRO A 72 6.71 0.00 -9.19
C PRO A 72 7.69 -0.35 -10.32
N HIS A 73 8.82 -0.98 -10.00
CA HIS A 73 9.83 -1.36 -11.01
C HIS A 73 9.37 -2.46 -11.98
N THR A 74 8.33 -3.19 -11.61
CA THR A 74 7.73 -4.27 -12.42
C THR A 74 6.22 -4.07 -12.45
N THR A 75 5.71 -3.49 -13.54
CA THR A 75 4.30 -3.13 -13.70
C THR A 75 3.68 -3.85 -14.89
N GLY A 76 3.41 -5.15 -14.75
CA GLY A 76 2.64 -5.90 -15.76
C GLY A 76 3.17 -5.69 -17.19
N ALA A 77 2.26 -5.49 -18.15
CA ALA A 77 2.60 -5.34 -19.57
C ALA A 77 3.09 -3.94 -19.99
N LYS A 78 3.06 -2.94 -19.10
CA LYS A 78 3.37 -1.55 -19.46
C LYS A 78 4.77 -1.15 -19.00
N SER A 79 5.50 -0.46 -19.88
CA SER A 79 6.83 0.06 -19.56
C SER A 79 6.77 1.21 -18.54
N LEU A 80 7.88 1.45 -17.84
CA LEU A 80 8.00 2.56 -16.89
C LEU A 80 7.68 3.91 -17.56
N SER A 81 8.16 4.13 -18.79
CA SER A 81 7.90 5.34 -19.56
C SER A 81 6.40 5.56 -19.80
N GLN A 82 5.66 4.50 -20.14
CA GLN A 82 4.21 4.58 -20.34
C GLN A 82 3.49 4.96 -19.05
N ARG A 83 3.94 4.47 -17.89
CA ARG A 83 3.32 4.81 -16.61
C ARG A 83 3.59 6.25 -16.19
N ILE A 84 4.81 6.75 -16.41
CA ILE A 84 5.16 8.16 -16.16
C ILE A 84 4.26 9.07 -17.01
N PHE A 85 4.04 8.73 -18.28
CA PHE A 85 3.13 9.47 -19.14
C PHE A 85 1.70 9.51 -18.57
N GLU A 86 1.14 8.36 -18.18
CA GLU A 86 -0.21 8.29 -17.59
C GLU A 86 -0.36 9.11 -16.30
N LEU A 87 0.68 9.16 -15.45
CA LEU A 87 0.66 9.94 -14.22
C LEU A 87 0.69 11.44 -14.52
N ASN A 88 1.55 11.87 -15.44
CA ASN A 88 1.62 13.27 -15.87
C ASN A 88 0.30 13.76 -16.48
N GLU A 89 -0.38 12.91 -17.28
CA GLU A 89 -1.69 13.26 -17.82
C GLU A 89 -2.76 13.39 -16.72
N LYS A 90 -2.73 12.51 -15.70
CA LYS A 90 -3.63 12.62 -14.54
C LYS A 90 -3.37 13.87 -13.70
N GLU A 91 -2.11 14.26 -13.52
CA GLU A 91 -1.75 15.49 -12.83
C GLU A 91 -2.24 16.73 -13.60
N LYS A 92 -2.14 16.73 -14.94
CA LYS A 92 -2.69 17.80 -15.77
C LYS A 92 -4.21 17.91 -15.65
N THR A 93 -4.93 16.79 -15.67
CA THR A 93 -6.39 16.80 -15.51
C THR A 93 -6.79 17.29 -14.12
N ALA A 94 -6.07 16.87 -13.06
CA ALA A 94 -6.34 17.30 -11.69
C ALA A 94 -6.03 18.79 -11.46
N ASN A 95 -5.00 19.35 -12.11
CA ASN A 95 -4.67 20.77 -12.02
C ASN A 95 -5.62 21.66 -12.84
N SER A 96 -6.19 21.15 -13.94
CA SER A 96 -7.17 21.89 -14.76
C SER A 96 -8.52 22.08 -14.06
N GLU A 97 -8.82 21.31 -13.00
CA GLU A 97 -10.04 21.42 -12.21
C GLU A 97 -9.96 22.46 -11.08
N GLN A 98 -8.78 23.06 -10.81
CA GLN A 98 -8.60 24.11 -9.80
C GLN A 98 -8.59 25.55 -10.35
N THR A 99 -8.66 25.72 -11.68
CA THR A 99 -8.72 27.03 -12.33
C THR A 99 -10.11 27.32 -12.90
N ASN A 100 -11.15 27.18 -12.10
CA ASN A 100 -12.49 27.68 -12.45
C ASN A 100 -13.20 28.19 -11.20
N ASP A 101 -12.72 29.28 -10.60
CA ASP A 101 -13.56 30.17 -9.80
C ASP A 101 -13.02 31.60 -9.88
N GLY A 102 -13.78 32.46 -10.55
CA GLY A 102 -13.74 33.92 -10.39
C GLY A 102 -12.81 34.71 -11.33
N VAL A 103 -13.25 34.96 -12.57
CA VAL A 103 -12.82 36.17 -13.31
C VAL A 103 -14.07 36.94 -13.74
N GLU A 104 -14.42 37.96 -12.94
CA GLU A 104 -15.18 39.12 -13.42
C GLU A 104 -14.42 39.78 -14.58
N PRO A 105 -15.11 40.25 -15.63
CA PRO A 105 -14.57 41.31 -16.46
C PRO A 105 -15.37 42.60 -16.25
N SER A 106 -14.73 43.56 -15.58
CA SER A 106 -15.11 44.97 -15.56
C SER A 106 -14.51 45.70 -16.77
N ASN A 107 -15.39 46.46 -17.46
CA ASN A 107 -15.15 47.59 -18.38
C ASN A 107 -14.44 47.26 -19.71
N GLY A 108 -14.84 47.78 -20.87
CA GLY A 108 -15.84 48.78 -21.23
C GLY A 108 -15.39 49.37 -22.57
N GLU A 109 -16.29 49.56 -23.54
CA GLU A 109 -16.01 50.38 -24.72
C GLU A 109 -17.31 50.97 -25.28
N GLN A 110 -17.26 52.28 -25.48
CA GLN A 110 -18.33 53.17 -25.91
C GLN A 110 -18.67 52.95 -27.38
N GLN A 111 -19.93 53.18 -27.76
CA GLN A 111 -20.37 54.10 -28.82
C GLN A 111 -21.80 53.80 -29.24
N ASN A 112 -22.67 54.80 -29.12
CA ASN A 112 -23.78 54.99 -30.04
C ASN A 112 -24.21 56.46 -30.06
N ASP A 113 -24.03 57.03 -31.25
CA ASP A 113 -24.37 58.37 -31.70
C ASP A 113 -25.89 58.67 -31.68
N SER A 114 -26.15 59.98 -31.73
CA SER A 114 -27.40 60.74 -32.04
C SER A 114 -28.33 61.10 -30.88
#